data_AF-A0A810E6Y5-F1
#
_entry.id   AF-A0A810E6Y5-F1
#
_cell.length_a   1.000
_cell.length_b   1.000
_cell.length_c   1.000
_cell.angle_alpha   90.00
_cell.angle_beta   90.00
_cell.angle_gamma   90.00
#
_symmetry.space_group_name_H-M   'P 1'
#
loop_
_entity.id
_entity.type
_entity.pdbx_description
1 polymer ?
#
loop_
_entity_poly.entity_id
_entity_poly.type
_entity_poly.pdbx_seq_one_letter_code
_entity_poly.pdbx_strand_id
1 'polypeptide(L)' 'MGYGRGGTKGAETVVTVELVPRHSGTLLSLTHAGFYDEESKNAHGQAWPFVLEQLDKQMAGETS' A
#
# COMPACT_ATOMS: atom_id res chain seq x y z
N MET A 1 3.69 -27.02 7.82
CA MET A 1 3.59 -26.06 6.70
C MET A 1 2.40 -25.15 6.98
N GLY A 2 2.63 -23.93 7.48
CA GLY A 2 1.56 -22.98 7.79
C GLY A 2 1.99 -21.59 7.35
N TYR A 3 1.53 -21.15 6.19
CA TYR A 3 1.71 -19.77 5.73
C TYR A 3 0.86 -18.83 6.61
N GLY A 4 1.42 -17.67 6.94
CA GLY A 4 1.06 -16.87 8.09
C GLY A 4 -0.37 -16.34 8.13
N ARG A 5 -0.96 -16.37 9.33
CA ARG A 5 -2.17 -15.62 9.70
C ARG A 5 -1.84 -14.12 9.91
N GLY A 6 -1.25 -13.47 8.91
CA GLY A 6 -0.98 -12.03 8.91
C GLY A 6 -2.20 -11.20 8.48
N GLY A 7 -2.01 -9.91 8.17
CA GLY A 7 -3.10 -8.97 7.83
C GLY A 7 -3.99 -9.37 6.63
N THR A 8 -3.52 -10.25 5.75
CA THR A 8 -4.30 -10.81 4.63
C THR A 8 -4.90 -12.19 4.94
N LYS A 9 -4.78 -12.66 6.19
CA LYS A 9 -5.28 -13.97 6.68
C LYS A 9 -4.80 -15.17 5.85
N GLY A 10 -3.60 -15.06 5.27
CA GLY A 10 -2.99 -16.11 4.45
C GLY A 10 -3.42 -16.10 2.98
N ALA A 11 -4.23 -15.13 2.56
CA ALA A 11 -4.50 -14.89 1.15
C ALA A 11 -3.30 -14.21 0.49
N GLU A 12 -2.91 -14.72 -0.67
CA GLU A 12 -2.02 -14.02 -1.57
C GLU A 12 -2.78 -12.84 -2.19
N THR A 13 -2.22 -11.65 -2.08
CA THR A 13 -2.79 -10.41 -2.63
C THR A 13 -1.83 -9.78 -3.63
N VAL A 14 -2.36 -8.92 -4.49
CA VAL A 14 -1.58 -8.19 -5.50
C VAL A 14 -1.66 -6.70 -5.20
N VAL A 15 -0.50 -6.05 -5.13
CA VAL A 15 -0.38 -4.59 -5.09
C VAL A 15 0.15 -4.12 -6.44
N THR A 16 -0.70 -3.41 -7.17
CA THR A 16 -0.32 -2.74 -8.42
C THR A 16 0.02 -1.29 -8.12
N VAL A 17 1.21 -0.85 -8.51
CA VAL A 17 1.67 0.53 -8.38
C VAL A 17 1.86 1.13 -9.76
N GLU A 18 1.21 2.25 -10.00
CA GLU A 18 1.31 3.02 -11.23
C GLU A 18 1.98 4.35 -10.93
N LEU A 19 3.01 4.68 -11.72
CA LEU A 19 3.79 5.91 -11.59
C LEU A 19 3.68 6.70 -12.87
N VAL A 20 3.21 7.94 -12.76
CA VAL A 20 3.07 8.86 -13.89
C VAL A 20 3.81 10.16 -13.58
N PRO A 21 4.70 10.65 -14.46
CA PRO A 21 5.31 11.96 -14.28
C PRO A 21 4.23 13.05 -14.17
N ARG A 22 4.34 13.94 -13.18
CA ARG A 22 3.39 15.05 -12.98
C ARG A 22 4.11 16.29 -12.46
N HIS A 23 4.19 17.32 -13.31
CA HIS A 23 4.92 18.57 -13.05
C HIS A 23 6.37 18.29 -12.59
N SER A 24 6.77 18.76 -11.41
CA SER A 24 8.09 18.55 -10.81
C SER A 24 8.22 17.25 -10.02
N GLY A 25 7.22 16.35 -10.07
CA GLY A 25 7.18 15.13 -9.28
C GLY A 25 6.58 13.95 -10.05
N THR A 26 6.19 12.91 -9.28
CA THR A 26 5.54 11.70 -9.79
C THR A 26 4.22 11.53 -9.08
N LEU A 27 3.14 11.31 -9.84
CA LEU A 27 1.87 10.84 -9.29
C LEU A 27 1.95 9.32 -9.13
N LEU A 28 1.77 8.84 -7.90
CA LEU A 28 1.65 7.43 -7.58
C LEU A 28 0.17 7.09 -7.37
N SER A 29 -0.31 6.06 -8.06
CA SER A 29 -1.59 5.40 -7.79
C SER A 29 -1.33 3.96 -7.35
N LEU A 30 -2.14 3.46 -6.41
CA LEU A 30 -2.00 2.11 -5.87
C LEU A 30 -3.36 1.41 -5.86
N THR A 31 -3.38 0.17 -6.37
CA THR A 31 -4.51 -0.75 -6.21
C THR A 31 -4.04 -1.99 -5.46
N HIS A 32 -4.70 -2.32 -4.35
CA HIS A 32 -4.45 -3.57 -3.61
C HIS A 32 -5.67 -4.48 -3.75
N ALA A 33 -5.50 -5.62 -4.41
CA ALA A 33 -6.57 -6.55 -4.76
C ALA A 33 -6.24 -7.99 -4.32
N GLY A 34 -7.25 -8.86 -4.36
CA GLY A 34 -7.12 -10.28 -3.98
C GLY A 34 -7.41 -10.57 -2.50
N PHE A 35 -7.98 -9.62 -1.76
CA PHE A 35 -8.36 -9.85 -0.37
C PHE A 35 -9.42 -10.96 -0.25
N TYR A 36 -9.24 -11.83 0.75
CA TYR A 36 -10.18 -12.89 1.07
C TYR A 36 -11.48 -12.36 1.69
N ASP A 37 -11.40 -11.29 2.48
CA ASP A 37 -12.55 -10.65 3.11
C ASP A 37 -12.46 -9.12 3.12
N GLU A 38 -13.63 -8.51 3.32
CA GLU A 38 -13.80 -7.05 3.33
C GLU A 38 -13.15 -6.40 4.56
N GLU A 39 -13.01 -7.11 5.68
CA GLU A 39 -12.35 -6.58 6.88
C GLU A 39 -10.87 -6.30 6.60
N SER A 40 -10.16 -7.29 6.04
CA SER A 40 -8.77 -7.15 5.62
C SER A 40 -8.62 -6.05 4.56
N LYS A 41 -9.50 -6.01 3.55
CA LYS A 41 -9.49 -4.95 2.53
C LYS A 41 -9.64 -3.56 3.14
N ASN A 42 -10.62 -3.38 4.02
CA ASN A 42 -10.90 -2.09 4.65
C ASN A 42 -9.76 -1.66 5.58
N ALA A 43 -9.21 -2.58 6.38
CA ALA A 43 -8.06 -2.28 7.24
C ALA A 43 -6.85 -1.78 6.42
N HIS A 44 -6.56 -2.41 5.28
CA HIS A 44 -5.49 -1.94 4.39
C HIS A 44 -5.84 -0.62 3.70
N GLY A 45 -7.10 -0.43 3.30
CA GLY A 45 -7.58 0.84 2.76
C GLY A 45 -7.37 2.02 3.71
N GLN A 46 -7.55 1.81 5.01
CA GLN A 46 -7.27 2.82 6.03
C GLN A 46 -5.78 2.99 6.34
N ALA A 47 -4.99 1.92 6.22
CA ALA A 47 -3.55 1.95 6.50
C ALA A 47 -2.72 2.62 5.38
N TRP A 48 -3.10 2.41 4.11
CA TRP A 48 -2.33 2.90 2.96
C TRP A 48 -2.04 4.42 2.97
N PRO A 49 -2.99 5.31 3.33
CA PRO A 49 -2.71 6.74 3.43
C PRO A 49 -1.52 7.07 4.33
N PHE A 50 -1.39 6.43 5.49
CA PHE A 50 -0.27 6.66 6.42
C PHE A 50 1.06 6.16 5.84
N VAL A 51 1.03 5.02 5.14
CA VAL A 51 2.23 4.48 4.46
C VAL A 51 2.67 5.40 3.34
N LEU A 52 1.73 5.92 2.55
CA LEU A 52 2.02 6.86 1.46
C LEU A 52 2.53 8.21 1.98
N GLU A 53 2.02 8.70 3.10
CA GLU A 53 2.55 9.89 3.76
C GLU A 53 4.01 9.68 4.21
N GLN A 54 4.32 8.52 4.81
CA GLN A 54 5.69 8.21 5.21
C GLN A 54 6.61 8.06 4.01
N LEU A 55 6.14 7.43 2.93
CA LEU A 55 6.89 7.34 1.68
C LEU A 55 7.22 8.73 1.15
N ASP A 56 6.26 9.65 1.11
CA ASP A 56 6.45 11.01 0.62
C ASP A 56 7.55 11.75 1.42
N LYS A 57 7.53 11.66 2.75
CA LYS A 57 8.58 12.22 3.63
C LYS A 57 9.97 11.69 3.30
N GLN A 58 10.10 10.36 3.14
CA GLN A 58 11.38 9.75 2.80
C GLN A 58 11.88 10.18 1.41
N MET A 59 10.97 10.30 0.44
CA MET A 59 11.31 10.74 -0.91
C MET A 59 11.68 12.22 -0.98
N ALA A 60 11.12 13.06 -0.10
CA ALA A 60 11.48 14.45 0.06
C ALA A 60 12.83 14.65 0.77
N GLY A 61 13.43 13.58 1.32
CA GLY A 61 14.67 13.65 2.09
C GLY A 61 14.48 14.19 3.51
N GLU A 62 13.24 14.20 4.02
CA GLU A 62 12.94 14.56 5.41
C GLU A 62 13.31 13.38 6.32
N THR A 63 14.57 13.32 6.75
CA THR A 63 15.00 12.39 7.81
C THR A 63 14.47 12.85 9.16
N SER A 64 13.75 11.95 9.86
CA SER A 64 13.41 12.09 11.28
C SER A 64 14.64 12.15 12.18
#